data_AF-A0A661S6A8-F1
#
_entry.id   AF-A0A661S6A8-F1
#
_cell.length_a   1.000
_cell.length_b   1.000
_cell.length_c   1.000
_cell.angle_alpha   90.00
_cell.angle_beta   90.00
_cell.angle_gamma   90.00
#
_symmetry.space_group_name_H-M   'P 1'
#
loop_
_entity.id
_entity.type
_entity.pdbx_description
1 polymer ?
#
loop_
_entity_poly.entity_id
_entity_poly.type
_entity_poly.pdbx_seq_one_letter_code
_entity_poly.pdbx_strand_id
1 'polypeptide(L)'
;MKTELQQALSEIEVTEPTTAGGLQIFALRWTIKSDLSYITLDEALADEKLEITEVSEGGDVPTLMVINNSDTMVFLMAGEQLIGAKQNRVLNVSIMIAA
;
A
#
# COMPACT_ATOMS: atom_id res chain seq x y z
N MET A 1 14.40 -19.31 5.22
CA MET A 1 12.99 -18.96 5.45
C MET A 1 12.48 -19.19 6.87
N LYS A 2 12.34 -20.43 7.40
CA LYS A 2 11.71 -20.65 8.73
C LYS A 2 12.50 -20.01 9.89
N THR A 3 13.82 -20.09 9.84
CA THR A 3 14.73 -19.53 10.87
C THR A 3 14.80 -18.00 10.82
N GLU A 4 14.79 -17.41 9.62
CA GLU A 4 14.82 -15.94 9.44
C GLU A 4 13.54 -15.28 9.95
N LEU A 5 12.38 -15.90 9.72
CA LEU A 5 11.11 -15.41 10.26
C LEU A 5 11.10 -15.47 11.79
N GLN A 6 11.57 -16.58 12.38
CA GLN A 6 11.65 -16.70 13.85
C GLN A 6 12.57 -15.66 14.47
N GLN A 7 13.72 -15.40 13.84
CA GLN A 7 14.63 -14.36 14.27
C GLN A 7 14.00 -12.97 14.14
N ALA A 8 13.36 -12.65 13.01
CA ALA A 8 12.67 -11.37 12.82
C ALA A 8 11.55 -11.16 13.85
N LEU A 9 10.75 -12.19 14.13
CA LEU A 9 9.69 -12.14 15.15
C LEU A 9 10.26 -11.95 16.56
N SER A 10 11.46 -12.46 16.85
CA SER A 10 12.11 -12.27 18.16
C SER A 10 12.59 -10.85 18.41
N GLU A 11 12.74 -10.05 17.36
CA GLU A 11 13.11 -8.62 17.43
C GLU A 11 11.88 -7.70 17.58
N ILE A 12 10.66 -8.26 17.56
CA ILE A 12 9.43 -7.47 17.72
C ILE A 12 9.21 -7.14 19.20
N GLU A 13 9.14 -5.84 19.49
CA GLU A 13 8.67 -5.30 20.75
C GLU A 13 7.14 -5.14 20.70
N VAL A 14 6.44 -5.73 21.67
CA VAL A 14 5.02 -5.47 21.89
C VAL A 14 4.89 -4.32 22.88
N THR A 15 4.30 -3.22 22.44
CA THR A 15 4.11 -2.02 23.27
C THR A 15 3.00 -2.19 24.30
N GLU A 16 3.03 -1.33 25.33
CA GLU A 16 1.88 -1.15 26.23
C GLU A 16 0.61 -0.77 25.44
N PRO A 17 -0.57 -1.29 25.82
CA PRO A 17 -1.77 -1.09 25.03
C PRO A 17 -2.28 0.34 25.09
N THR A 18 -2.71 0.86 23.94
CA THR A 18 -3.56 2.05 23.87
C THR A 18 -5.01 1.61 24.01
N THR A 19 -5.75 2.20 24.96
CA THR A 19 -7.13 1.82 25.25
C THR A 19 -8.10 2.92 24.83
N ALA A 20 -9.18 2.54 24.14
CA ALA A 20 -10.29 3.42 23.78
C ALA A 20 -11.62 2.66 23.97
N GLY A 21 -12.39 3.03 25.01
CA GLY A 21 -13.60 2.29 25.38
C GLY A 21 -13.28 0.83 25.73
N GLY A 22 -13.96 -0.12 25.08
CA GLY A 22 -13.70 -1.56 25.23
C GLY A 22 -12.58 -2.11 24.32
N LEU A 23 -11.91 -1.25 23.54
CA LEU A 23 -10.85 -1.65 22.60
C LEU A 23 -9.47 -1.41 23.20
N GLN A 24 -8.58 -2.39 23.09
CA GLN A 24 -7.16 -2.27 23.41
C GLN A 24 -6.32 -2.62 22.17
N ILE A 25 -5.36 -1.75 21.85
CA ILE A 25 -4.46 -1.89 20.71
C ILE A 25 -3.04 -2.04 21.22
N PHE A 26 -2.38 -3.15 20.87
CA PHE A 26 -0.98 -3.41 21.16
C PHE A 26 -0.18 -3.20 19.87
N ALA A 27 0.59 -2.11 19.78
CA ALA A 27 1.43 -1.90 18.61
C ALA A 27 2.63 -2.84 18.66
N LEU A 28 2.96 -3.42 17.51
CA LEU A 28 4.19 -4.19 17.29
C LEU A 28 5.23 -3.23 16.71
N ARG A 29 6.40 -3.13 17.35
CA ARG A 29 7.53 -2.32 16.89
C ARG A 29 8.72 -3.22 16.56
N TRP A 30 9.40 -2.94 15.47
CA TRP A 30 10.66 -3.58 15.12
C TRP A 30 11.47 -2.62 14.26
N THR A 31 12.78 -2.88 14.12
CA THR A 31 13.61 -2.10 13.20
C THR A 31 13.40 -2.63 11.79
N ILE A 32 12.91 -1.79 10.89
CA ILE A 32 12.81 -2.12 9.47
C ILE A 32 14.21 -2.00 8.86
N LYS A 33 14.82 -3.14 8.51
CA LYS A 33 16.05 -3.20 7.71
C LYS A 33 15.68 -3.49 6.26
N SER A 34 15.14 -2.49 5.57
CA SER A 34 14.77 -2.61 4.15
C SER A 34 15.31 -1.42 3.39
N ASP A 35 16.07 -1.69 2.33
CA ASP A 35 16.52 -0.68 1.37
C ASP A 35 15.43 -0.40 0.30
N LEU A 36 14.26 -1.04 0.42
CA LEU A 36 13.15 -0.87 -0.51
C LEU A 36 12.46 0.48 -0.26
N SER A 37 12.87 1.48 -1.04
CA SER A 37 12.22 2.79 -1.07
C SER A 37 10.97 2.74 -1.95
N TYR A 38 9.81 2.95 -1.36
CA TYR A 38 8.54 3.10 -2.07
C TYR A 38 7.62 4.05 -1.29
N ILE A 39 6.64 4.62 -1.99
CA ILE A 39 5.52 5.36 -1.42
C ILE A 39 4.22 4.59 -1.67
N THR A 40 3.19 4.87 -0.88
CA THR A 40 1.87 4.25 -0.99
C THR A 40 1.03 4.93 -2.07
N LEU A 41 -0.06 4.26 -2.48
CA LEU A 41 -1.05 4.80 -3.40
C LEU A 41 -1.54 6.20 -2.99
N ASP A 42 -1.97 6.36 -1.73
CA ASP A 42 -2.52 7.61 -1.22
C ASP A 42 -1.48 8.74 -1.22
N GLU A 43 -0.23 8.44 -0.85
CA GLU A 43 0.88 9.41 -0.91
C GLU A 43 1.16 9.84 -2.36
N ALA A 44 1.23 8.89 -3.29
CA ALA A 44 1.53 9.18 -4.69
C ALA A 44 0.40 9.95 -5.41
N LEU A 45 -0.86 9.69 -5.04
CA LEU A 45 -2.01 10.46 -5.50
C LEU A 45 -2.02 11.87 -4.91
N ALA A 46 -1.72 12.02 -3.61
CA ALA A 46 -1.65 13.31 -2.95
C ALA A 46 -0.54 14.21 -3.52
N ASP A 47 0.58 13.61 -3.93
CA ASP A 47 1.71 14.31 -4.56
C ASP A 47 1.51 14.57 -6.07
N GLU A 48 0.36 14.19 -6.63
CA GLU A 48 0.05 14.28 -8.07
C GLU A 48 1.09 13.58 -8.96
N LYS A 49 1.77 12.55 -8.44
CA LYS A 49 2.80 11.79 -9.14
C LYS A 49 2.29 10.46 -9.71
N LEU A 50 1.12 10.00 -9.29
CA LEU A 50 0.48 8.82 -9.84
C LEU A 50 -0.77 9.21 -10.63
N GLU A 51 -0.78 8.87 -11.90
CA GLU A 51 -1.95 9.06 -12.76
C GLU A 51 -2.65 7.71 -12.97
N ILE A 52 -3.96 7.67 -12.73
CA ILE A 52 -4.79 6.49 -12.96
C ILE A 52 -5.91 6.86 -13.93
N THR A 53 -5.91 6.22 -15.10
CA THR A 53 -6.89 6.49 -16.17
C THR A 53 -7.55 5.23 -16.70
N GLU A 54 -8.67 5.40 -17.37
CA GLU A 54 -9.35 4.32 -18.09
C GLU A 54 -8.63 4.07 -19.42
N VAL A 55 -8.50 2.81 -19.82
CA VAL A 55 -7.85 2.46 -21.10
C VAL A 55 -8.69 2.80 -22.33
N SER A 56 -10.01 3.05 -22.18
CA SER A 56 -10.88 3.38 -23.30
C SER A 56 -12.03 4.33 -22.95
N GLU A 57 -12.47 5.13 -23.93
CA GLU A 57 -13.66 5.98 -23.82
C GLU A 57 -14.94 5.16 -23.60
N GLY A 58 -15.02 3.95 -24.18
CA GLY A 58 -16.14 3.02 -24.02
C GLY A 58 -16.17 2.26 -22.68
N GLY A 59 -15.06 2.25 -21.93
CA GLY A 59 -14.94 1.63 -20.62
C GLY A 59 -14.86 0.10 -20.68
N ASP A 60 -13.67 -0.44 -20.97
CA ASP A 60 -13.39 -1.85 -20.69
C ASP A 60 -13.14 -2.03 -19.20
N VAL A 61 -14.22 -2.22 -18.43
CA VAL A 61 -14.13 -2.71 -17.06
C VAL A 61 -13.63 -4.16 -17.17
N PRO A 62 -12.35 -4.45 -16.80
CA PRO A 62 -11.76 -4.10 -15.51
C PRO A 62 -10.40 -3.38 -15.57
N THR A 63 -10.01 -2.79 -16.70
CA THR A 63 -8.62 -2.42 -16.95
C THR A 63 -8.37 -0.94 -16.69
N LEU A 64 -7.42 -0.64 -15.81
CA LEU A 64 -6.92 0.72 -15.54
C LEU A 64 -5.49 0.86 -16.07
N MET A 65 -5.19 2.04 -16.61
CA MET A 65 -3.83 2.48 -16.90
C MET A 65 -3.31 3.18 -15.65
N VAL A 66 -2.10 2.83 -15.22
CA VAL A 66 -1.41 3.52 -14.13
C VAL A 66 -0.07 4.03 -14.64
N ILE A 67 0.21 5.31 -14.41
CA ILE A 67 1.46 5.97 -14.79
C ILE A 67 2.09 6.51 -13.52
N ASN A 68 3.27 6.01 -13.17
CA ASN A 68 4.08 6.53 -12.08
C ASN A 68 5.06 7.57 -12.64
N ASN A 69 4.88 8.84 -12.30
CA ASN A 69 5.75 9.95 -12.67
C ASN A 69 6.66 10.40 -11.51
N SER A 70 6.75 9.61 -10.44
CA SER A 70 7.69 9.85 -9.34
C SER A 70 9.08 9.28 -9.68
N ASP A 71 10.06 9.57 -8.83
CA ASP A 71 11.40 9.00 -8.88
C ASP A 71 11.56 7.77 -7.95
N THR A 72 10.45 7.28 -7.39
CA THR A 72 10.41 6.16 -6.45
C THR A 72 9.35 5.13 -6.85
N MET A 73 9.42 3.93 -6.28
CA MET A 73 8.39 2.92 -6.51
C MET A 73 7.09 3.33 -5.83
N VAL A 74 5.95 2.99 -6.42
CA VAL A 74 4.63 3.17 -5.81
C VAL A 74 4.02 1.81 -5.54
N PHE A 75 3.67 1.56 -4.27
CA PHE A 75 3.01 0.33 -3.84
C PHE A 75 1.51 0.53 -3.76
N LEU A 76 0.79 -0.26 -4.56
CA LEU A 76 -0.67 -0.37 -4.54
C LEU A 76 -1.01 -1.64 -3.78
N MET A 77 -1.72 -1.52 -2.67
CA MET A 77 -2.07 -2.64 -1.80
C MET A 77 -3.47 -3.17 -2.15
N ALA A 78 -3.61 -4.50 -2.19
CA ALA A 78 -4.92 -5.13 -2.30
C ALA A 78 -5.85 -4.66 -1.15
N GLY A 79 -7.09 -4.35 -1.49
CA GLY A 79 -8.09 -3.82 -0.56
C GLY A 79 -8.20 -2.29 -0.56
N GLU A 80 -7.24 -1.57 -1.15
CA GLU A 80 -7.34 -0.12 -1.33
C GLU A 80 -8.44 0.24 -2.33
N GLN A 81 -9.09 1.37 -2.07
CA GLN A 81 -10.19 1.86 -2.89
C GLN A 81 -9.72 3.01 -3.79
N LEU A 82 -9.93 2.84 -5.09
CA LEU A 82 -9.78 3.90 -6.08
C LEU A 82 -11.11 4.65 -6.21
N ILE A 83 -11.08 5.94 -5.88
CA ILE A 83 -12.23 6.85 -5.92
C ILE A 83 -12.06 7.82 -7.08
N GLY A 84 -13.09 8.02 -7.89
CA GLY A 84 -13.11 9.04 -8.94
C GLY A 84 -12.79 8.55 -10.36
N ALA A 85 -12.50 7.26 -10.55
CA ALA A 85 -12.55 6.62 -11.86
C ALA A 85 -14.01 6.48 -12.36
N LYS A 86 -14.25 5.93 -13.57
CA LYS A 86 -15.63 5.77 -14.09
C LYS A 86 -16.50 4.90 -13.17
N GLN A 87 -15.86 4.00 -12.42
CA GLN A 87 -16.45 3.25 -11.32
C GLN A 87 -15.49 3.25 -10.15
N ASN A 88 -16.01 3.39 -8.92
CA ASN A 88 -15.19 3.16 -7.74
C ASN A 88 -14.80 1.68 -7.69
N ARG A 89 -13.53 1.41 -7.40
CA ARG A 89 -12.98 0.04 -7.45
C ARG A 89 -12.17 -0.27 -6.21
N VAL A 90 -12.24 -1.53 -5.77
CA VAL A 90 -11.32 -2.07 -4.77
C VAL A 90 -10.28 -2.89 -5.51
N LEU A 91 -8.99 -2.61 -5.27
CA LEU A 91 -7.89 -3.38 -5.81
C LEU A 91 -7.94 -4.81 -5.24
N ASN A 92 -7.86 -5.82 -6.10
CA ASN A 92 -7.87 -7.22 -5.70
C ASN A 92 -6.47 -7.85 -5.66
N VAL A 93 -5.44 -7.08 -6.01
CA VAL A 93 -4.05 -7.51 -6.11
C VAL A 93 -3.15 -6.39 -5.60
N SER A 94 -2.05 -6.78 -4.95
CA SER A 94 -1.00 -5.86 -4.57
C SER A 94 0.05 -5.78 -5.68
N ILE A 95 0.40 -4.58 -6.10
CA ILE A 95 1.31 -4.31 -7.23
C ILE A 95 2.36 -3.29 -6.76
N MET A 96 3.62 -3.53 -7.13
CA MET A 96 4.69 -2.52 -7.02
C MET A 96 4.95 -1.96 -8.42
N ILE A 97 4.80 -0.65 -8.58
CA ILE A 97 5.01 0.05 -9.85
C ILE A 97 6.36 0.75 -9.77
N ALA A 98 7.26 0.43 -10.71
CA ALA A 98 8.56 1.10 -10.81
C ALA A 98 8.40 2.58 -11.19
N ALA A 99 9.44 3.38 -10.93
CA ALA A 99 9.58 4.72 -11.50
C ALA A 99 9.90 4.66 -13.01
#